data_AF-A0A962ZPJ7-F1
#
_entry.id   AF-A0A962ZPJ7-F1
#
_cell.length_a   1.000
_cell.length_b   1.000
_cell.length_c   1.000
_cell.angle_alpha   90.00
_cell.angle_beta   90.00
_cell.angle_gamma   90.00
#
_symmetry.space_group_name_H-M   'P 1'
#
loop_
_entity.id
_entity.type
_entity.pdbx_description
1 polymer ?
#
loop_
_entity_poly.entity_id
_entity_poly.type
_entity_poly.pdbx_seq_one_letter_code
_entity_poly.pdbx_strand_id
1 'polypeptide(L)'
;MDVSVNRVLEAAVVRILRPLARVLISHGMAEGLFAQLARQAFVEAGFDHMARSGNRPTVSGVAALTGLSRKEVARLAQADPKGDRIARERYNRAVRVISGWVNDTRFGKNGAPAPLRTDGDEPSFATLVRDYSGDVPPAAMLSVLQEGGNVAVDGQWVKLVQRAYIPMQTAPDRLNILGTDVAELILTIA
;
A
#
# COMPACT_ATOMS: atom_id res chain seq x y z
N MET A 1 -14.15 28.37 -23.67
CA MET A 1 -13.45 27.09 -23.84
C MET A 1 -13.95 26.21 -22.71
N ASP A 2 -14.95 25.36 -22.98
CA ASP A 2 -15.58 24.51 -21.96
C ASP A 2 -14.56 23.51 -21.44
N VAL A 3 -14.01 23.76 -20.25
CA VAL A 3 -13.26 22.73 -19.55
C VAL A 3 -14.31 21.71 -19.11
N SER A 4 -14.34 20.55 -19.77
CA SER A 4 -15.22 19.44 -19.39
C SER A 4 -15.12 19.19 -17.89
N VAL A 5 -16.26 19.16 -17.19
CA VAL A 5 -16.37 18.89 -15.74
C VAL A 5 -15.56 17.64 -15.36
N ASN A 6 -15.53 16.63 -16.22
CA ASN A 6 -14.74 15.41 -16.02
C ASN A 6 -13.24 15.71 -15.91
N ARG A 7 -12.68 16.60 -16.74
CA ARG A 7 -11.26 16.98 -16.66
C ARG A 7 -10.96 17.77 -15.38
N VAL A 8 -11.89 18.62 -14.94
CA VAL A 8 -11.74 19.35 -13.66
C VAL A 8 -11.74 18.36 -12.49
N LEU A 9 -12.65 17.39 -12.52
CA LEU A 9 -12.76 16.34 -11.52
C LEU A 9 -11.50 15.46 -11.49
N GLU A 10 -11.02 14.98 -12.64
CA GLU A 10 -9.78 14.22 -12.76
C GLU A 10 -8.59 14.98 -12.15
N ALA A 11 -8.44 16.26 -12.47
CA ALA A 11 -7.38 17.10 -11.93
C ALA A 11 -7.50 17.30 -10.41
N ALA A 12 -8.72 17.47 -9.90
CA ALA A 12 -8.99 17.58 -8.46
C ALA A 12 -8.64 16.27 -7.72
N VAL A 13 -9.06 15.12 -8.27
CA VAL A 13 -8.73 13.80 -7.74
C VAL A 13 -7.22 13.61 -7.67
N VAL A 14 -6.48 13.92 -8.74
CA VAL A 14 -5.01 13.81 -8.73
C VAL A 14 -4.36 14.72 -7.68
N ARG A 15 -4.89 15.93 -7.46
CA ARG A 15 -4.40 16.86 -6.41
C ARG A 15 -4.60 16.32 -4.99
N ILE A 16 -5.68 15.58 -4.75
CA ILE A 16 -5.96 14.92 -3.46
C ILE A 16 -5.09 13.65 -3.31
N LEU A 17 -5.02 12.83 -4.35
CA LEU A 17 -4.31 11.55 -4.31
C LEU A 17 -2.80 11.72 -4.18
N ARG A 18 -2.19 12.77 -4.74
CA ARG A 18 -0.73 12.97 -4.68
C ARG A 18 -0.17 13.10 -3.26
N PRO A 19 -0.69 13.98 -2.37
CA PRO A 19 -0.25 14.02 -0.98
C PRO A 19 -0.62 12.76 -0.21
N LEU A 20 -1.80 12.18 -0.46
CA LEU A 20 -2.19 10.90 0.17
C LEU A 20 -1.19 9.79 -0.19
N ALA A 21 -0.87 9.62 -1.47
CA ALA A 21 0.09 8.63 -1.94
C ALA A 21 1.47 8.81 -1.29
N ARG A 22 1.93 10.04 -1.04
CA ARG A 22 3.16 10.29 -0.27
C ARG A 22 3.07 9.73 1.16
N VAL A 23 1.95 9.94 1.84
CA VAL A 23 1.70 9.37 3.19
C VAL A 23 1.65 7.84 3.11
N LEU A 24 0.96 7.28 2.11
CA LEU A 24 0.86 5.83 1.94
C LEU A 24 2.24 5.20 1.71
N ILE A 25 3.04 5.78 0.81
CA ILE A 25 4.41 5.35 0.52
C ILE A 25 5.30 5.51 1.76
N SER A 26 5.17 6.58 2.55
CA SER A 26 5.96 6.76 3.78
C SER A 26 5.62 5.75 4.87
N HIS A 27 4.42 5.15 4.83
CA HIS A 27 4.02 4.02 5.68
C HIS A 27 4.12 2.68 4.94
N GLY A 28 4.75 2.70 3.75
CA GLY A 28 5.01 1.65 2.76
C GLY A 28 3.79 0.85 2.29
N MET A 29 2.59 1.42 2.34
CA MET A 29 1.46 0.82 1.64
C MET A 29 1.76 0.72 0.13
N ALA A 30 1.75 -0.50 -0.40
CA ALA A 30 1.89 -0.76 -1.82
C ALA A 30 0.69 -0.23 -2.62
N GLU A 31 0.93 0.20 -3.85
CA GLU A 31 -0.12 0.72 -4.75
C GLU A 31 -1.27 -0.28 -4.92
N GLY A 32 -0.96 -1.57 -5.09
CA GLY A 32 -2.00 -2.60 -5.26
C GLY A 32 -2.95 -2.71 -4.07
N LEU A 33 -2.46 -2.51 -2.84
CA LEU A 33 -3.32 -2.48 -1.64
C LEU A 33 -4.18 -1.21 -1.61
N PHE A 34 -3.62 -0.06 -1.94
CA PHE A 34 -4.40 1.17 -2.09
C PHE A 34 -5.49 1.02 -3.15
N ALA A 35 -5.17 0.48 -4.32
CA ALA A 35 -6.12 0.27 -5.40
C ALA A 35 -7.25 -0.70 -4.99
N GLN A 36 -6.96 -1.72 -4.18
CA GLN A 36 -7.98 -2.58 -3.59
C GLN A 36 -8.90 -1.83 -2.62
N LEU A 37 -8.34 -1.04 -1.70
CA LEU A 37 -9.11 -0.23 -0.75
C LEU A 37 -9.98 0.81 -1.47
N ALA A 38 -9.44 1.46 -2.51
CA ALA A 38 -10.18 2.39 -3.34
C ALA A 38 -11.34 1.71 -4.08
N ARG A 39 -11.12 0.51 -4.64
CA ARG A 39 -12.21 -0.28 -5.25
C ARG A 39 -13.29 -0.65 -4.24
N GLN A 40 -12.91 -1.03 -3.02
CA GLN A 40 -13.86 -1.32 -1.95
C GLN A 40 -14.72 -0.08 -1.63
N ALA A 41 -14.09 1.07 -1.38
CA ALA A 41 -14.80 2.33 -1.11
C ALA A 41 -15.73 2.74 -2.27
N PHE A 42 -15.32 2.49 -3.52
CA PHE A 42 -16.14 2.78 -4.70
C PHE A 42 -17.38 1.87 -4.80
N VAL A 43 -17.24 0.60 -4.41
CA VAL A 43 -18.38 -0.34 -4.32
C VAL A 43 -19.34 0.09 -3.21
N GLU A 44 -18.84 0.42 -2.03
CA GLU A 44 -19.64 0.91 -0.89
C GLU A 44 -20.42 2.17 -1.26
N ALA A 45 -19.75 3.17 -1.85
CA ALA A 45 -20.40 4.38 -2.35
C ALA A 45 -21.49 4.09 -3.41
N GLY A 46 -21.28 3.06 -4.25
CA GLY A 46 -22.28 2.61 -5.22
C GLY A 46 -23.52 2.00 -4.57
N PHE A 47 -23.35 1.17 -3.54
CA PHE A 47 -24.47 0.64 -2.74
C PHE A 47 -25.24 1.76 -2.06
N ASP A 48 -24.55 2.71 -1.43
CA ASP A 48 -25.17 3.86 -0.75
C ASP A 48 -25.91 4.79 -1.71
N HIS A 49 -25.33 5.06 -2.89
CA HIS A 49 -25.97 5.87 -3.92
C HIS A 49 -27.29 5.25 -4.38
N MET A 50 -27.30 3.94 -4.64
CA MET A 50 -28.53 3.22 -5.03
C MET A 50 -29.58 3.24 -3.92
N ALA A 51 -29.17 2.99 -2.67
CA ALA A 51 -30.07 2.99 -1.53
C ALA A 51 -30.72 4.37 -1.30
N ARG A 52 -29.93 5.45 -1.37
CA ARG A 52 -30.43 6.84 -1.26
C ARG A 52 -31.38 7.23 -2.40
N SER A 53 -31.20 6.62 -3.58
CA SER A 53 -32.08 6.83 -4.74
C SER A 53 -33.40 6.06 -4.66
N GLY A 54 -33.68 5.36 -3.55
CA GLY A 54 -34.88 4.55 -3.36
C GLY A 54 -34.87 3.21 -4.12
N ASN A 55 -33.77 2.88 -4.80
CA ASN A 55 -33.61 1.63 -5.54
C ASN A 55 -33.09 0.54 -4.60
N ARG A 56 -33.55 -0.70 -4.80
CA ARG A 56 -32.93 -1.85 -4.12
C ARG A 56 -31.48 -1.96 -4.57
N PRO A 57 -30.49 -1.84 -3.66
CA PRO A 57 -29.09 -1.86 -4.06
C PRO A 57 -28.70 -3.32 -4.32
N THR A 58 -28.36 -3.63 -5.58
CA THR A 58 -28.04 -4.98 -6.03
C THR A 58 -26.63 -5.02 -6.61
N VAL A 59 -25.96 -6.17 -6.51
CA VAL A 59 -24.63 -6.39 -7.11
C VAL A 59 -24.59 -6.01 -8.59
N SER A 60 -25.64 -6.37 -9.36
CA SER A 60 -25.71 -6.02 -10.78
C SER A 60 -25.87 -4.52 -11.02
N GLY A 61 -26.70 -3.84 -10.21
CA GLY A 61 -26.88 -2.39 -10.31
C GLY A 61 -25.60 -1.63 -9.95
N VAL A 62 -24.92 -2.04 -8.88
CA VAL A 62 -23.65 -1.43 -8.46
C VAL A 62 -22.54 -1.70 -9.48
N ALA A 63 -22.48 -2.90 -10.08
CA ALA A 63 -21.55 -3.19 -11.17
C ALA A 63 -21.77 -2.27 -12.39
N ALA A 64 -23.03 -2.05 -12.78
CA ALA A 64 -23.37 -1.14 -13.86
C ALA A 64 -23.01 0.32 -13.55
N LEU A 65 -23.23 0.76 -12.31
CA LEU A 65 -22.92 2.12 -11.85
C LEU A 65 -21.41 2.37 -11.77
N THR A 66 -20.65 1.43 -11.23
CA THR A 66 -19.23 1.58 -10.92
C THR A 66 -18.30 1.18 -12.06
N GLY A 67 -18.81 0.45 -13.07
CA GLY A 67 -18.01 -0.14 -14.14
C GLY A 67 -17.20 -1.37 -13.72
N LEU A 68 -17.34 -1.84 -12.47
CA LEU A 68 -16.68 -3.05 -11.98
C LEU A 68 -17.44 -4.32 -12.40
N SER A 69 -16.74 -5.45 -12.47
CA SER A 69 -17.40 -6.73 -12.75
C SER A 69 -18.31 -7.15 -11.60
N ARG A 70 -19.44 -7.82 -11.90
CA ARG A 70 -20.33 -8.39 -10.87
C ARG A 70 -19.61 -9.30 -9.88
N LYS A 71 -18.64 -10.09 -10.36
CA LYS A 71 -17.80 -10.96 -9.52
C LYS A 71 -16.99 -10.16 -8.52
N GLU A 72 -16.40 -9.05 -8.97
CA GLU A 72 -15.58 -8.18 -8.11
C GLU A 72 -16.44 -7.42 -7.10
N VAL A 73 -17.59 -6.89 -7.52
CA VAL A 73 -18.56 -6.26 -6.62
C VAL A 73 -19.05 -7.24 -5.55
N ALA A 74 -19.43 -8.46 -5.94
CA ALA A 74 -19.85 -9.49 -4.98
C ALA A 74 -18.74 -9.87 -3.99
N ARG A 75 -17.51 -10.00 -4.48
CA ARG A 75 -16.33 -10.29 -3.65
C ARG A 75 -16.08 -9.19 -2.62
N LEU A 76 -16.13 -7.92 -3.06
CA LEU A 76 -15.88 -6.76 -2.21
C LEU A 76 -17.03 -6.50 -1.23
N ALA A 77 -18.28 -6.76 -1.61
CA ALA A 77 -19.45 -6.63 -0.74
C ALA A 77 -19.50 -7.70 0.38
N GLN A 78 -18.82 -8.83 0.19
CA GLN A 78 -18.73 -9.91 1.18
C GLN A 78 -17.42 -9.88 1.99
N ALA A 79 -16.48 -8.99 1.64
CA ALA A 79 -15.21 -8.90 2.32
C ALA A 79 -15.37 -8.17 3.67
N ASP A 80 -15.11 -8.87 4.77
CA ASP A 80 -14.81 -8.23 6.07
C ASP A 80 -13.64 -7.24 5.86
N PRO A 81 -13.66 -5.98 6.37
CA PRO A 81 -12.58 -4.99 6.24
C PRO A 81 -11.18 -5.47 6.66
N LYS A 82 -11.06 -6.67 7.23
CA LYS A 82 -9.82 -7.39 7.53
C LYS A 82 -9.20 -8.11 6.30
N GLY A 83 -9.88 -8.10 5.16
CA GLY A 83 -9.60 -8.93 3.99
C GLY A 83 -8.50 -8.45 3.05
N ASP A 84 -7.25 -8.39 3.53
CA ASP A 84 -6.14 -8.93 2.73
C ASP A 84 -4.99 -9.34 3.66
N ARG A 85 -5.26 -10.33 4.53
CA ARG A 85 -4.30 -10.83 5.53
C ARG A 85 -2.96 -11.21 4.88
N ILE A 86 -2.99 -11.76 3.67
CA ILE A 86 -1.80 -12.23 2.95
C ILE A 86 -0.95 -11.06 2.45
N ALA A 87 -1.55 -10.03 1.84
CA ALA A 87 -0.81 -8.84 1.41
C ALA A 87 -0.25 -8.07 2.61
N ARG A 88 -1.05 -7.93 3.69
CA ARG A 88 -0.64 -7.30 4.95
C ARG A 88 0.52 -8.07 5.62
N GLU A 89 0.46 -9.39 5.64
CA GLU A 89 1.54 -10.24 6.19
C GLU A 89 2.82 -10.16 5.37
N ARG A 90 2.74 -10.21 4.03
CA ARG A 90 3.90 -10.06 3.14
C ARG A 90 4.57 -8.71 3.32
N TYR A 91 3.78 -7.65 3.40
CA TYR A 91 4.28 -6.30 3.62
C TYR A 91 4.93 -6.15 5.00
N ASN A 92 4.29 -6.63 6.07
CA ASN A 92 4.88 -6.64 7.41
C ASN A 92 6.21 -7.42 7.47
N ARG A 93 6.38 -8.46 6.65
CA ARG A 93 7.66 -9.20 6.53
C ARG A 93 8.73 -8.36 5.85
N ALA A 94 8.42 -7.66 4.76
CA ALA A 94 9.35 -6.77 4.07
C ALA A 94 9.83 -5.63 4.99
N VAL A 95 8.91 -5.05 5.77
CA VAL A 95 9.22 -4.05 6.79
C VAL A 95 10.21 -4.56 7.84
N ARG A 96 10.00 -5.79 8.35
CA ARG A 96 10.93 -6.40 9.30
C ARG A 96 12.31 -6.64 8.70
N VAL A 97 12.39 -7.07 7.44
CA VAL A 97 13.66 -7.26 6.73
C VAL A 97 14.43 -5.95 6.61
N ILE A 98 13.78 -4.86 6.20
CA ILE A 98 14.44 -3.54 6.12
C ILE A 98 14.84 -3.06 7.53
N SER A 99 13.97 -3.23 8.52
CA SER A 99 14.26 -2.82 9.90
C SER A 99 15.43 -3.59 10.50
N GLY A 100 15.52 -4.90 10.24
CA GLY A 100 16.68 -5.72 10.59
C GLY A 100 17.94 -5.21 9.92
N TRP A 101 17.88 -4.88 8.63
CA TRP A 101 19.03 -4.35 7.88
C TRP A 101 19.55 -3.02 8.44
N VAL A 102 18.66 -2.16 8.93
CA VAL A 102 19.02 -0.85 9.49
C VAL A 102 19.57 -0.94 10.90
N ASN A 103 18.99 -1.80 11.75
CA ASN A 103 19.27 -1.76 13.19
C ASN A 103 20.23 -2.86 13.66
N ASP A 104 20.37 -3.96 12.92
CA ASP A 104 21.25 -5.05 13.28
C ASP A 104 22.66 -4.79 12.74
N THR A 105 23.61 -4.63 13.66
CA THR A 105 25.00 -4.32 13.35
C THR A 105 25.69 -5.38 12.49
N ARG A 106 25.15 -6.62 12.43
CA ARG A 106 25.64 -7.66 11.53
C ARG A 106 25.46 -7.30 10.05
N PHE A 107 24.42 -6.54 9.71
CA PHE A 107 24.11 -6.14 8.33
C PHE A 107 24.48 -4.68 8.03
N GLY A 108 25.10 -4.00 9.00
CA GLY A 108 25.51 -2.61 8.92
C GLY A 108 27.04 -2.44 8.96
N LYS A 109 27.52 -1.30 8.45
CA LYS A 109 28.90 -0.85 8.61
C LYS A 109 28.90 0.64 8.93
N ASN A 110 29.65 1.04 9.96
CA ASN A 110 29.77 2.44 10.39
C ASN A 110 28.42 3.12 10.69
N GLY A 111 27.48 2.39 11.30
CA GLY A 111 26.17 2.93 11.67
C GLY A 111 25.18 3.10 10.51
N ALA A 112 25.46 2.52 9.33
CA ALA A 112 24.56 2.51 8.19
C ALA A 112 24.40 1.10 7.60
N PRO A 113 23.25 0.78 6.97
CA PRO A 113 23.07 -0.48 6.24
C PRO A 113 24.17 -0.66 5.20
N ALA A 114 24.85 -1.81 5.23
CA ALA A 114 25.85 -2.15 4.23
C ALA A 114 25.19 -2.81 3.01
N PRO A 115 25.71 -2.62 1.79
CA PRO A 115 25.38 -3.50 0.66
C PRO A 115 25.62 -4.96 1.04
N LEU A 116 24.65 -5.83 0.79
CA LEU A 116 24.74 -7.26 1.10
C LEU A 116 24.85 -8.05 -0.20
N ARG A 117 25.61 -9.15 -0.19
CA ARG A 117 25.55 -10.10 -1.30
C ARG A 117 24.18 -10.76 -1.35
N THR A 118 23.69 -11.08 -2.55
CA THR A 118 22.43 -11.81 -2.76
C THR A 118 22.39 -13.11 -1.96
N ASP A 119 23.50 -13.83 -1.98
CA ASP A 119 23.74 -15.15 -1.42
C ASP A 119 25.23 -15.30 -1.02
N GLY A 120 25.56 -16.40 -0.32
CA GLY A 120 26.92 -16.71 0.14
C GLY A 120 27.18 -16.40 1.61
N ASP A 121 28.46 -16.19 1.95
CA ASP A 121 28.96 -16.03 3.32
C ASP A 121 28.22 -14.94 4.11
N GLU A 122 27.94 -15.22 5.38
CA GLU A 122 27.24 -14.30 6.26
C GLU A 122 28.14 -13.13 6.66
N PRO A 123 27.66 -11.87 6.64
CA PRO A 123 26.27 -11.44 6.39
C PRO A 123 25.91 -11.33 4.89
N SER A 124 24.76 -11.91 4.51
CA SER A 124 24.17 -11.82 3.16
C SER A 124 22.69 -11.44 3.20
N PHE A 125 22.12 -11.05 2.06
CA PHE A 125 20.70 -10.74 1.92
C PHE A 125 19.85 -11.98 2.22
N ALA A 126 20.29 -13.17 1.79
CA ALA A 126 19.63 -14.43 2.14
C ALA A 126 19.55 -14.65 3.67
N THR A 127 20.65 -14.40 4.39
CA THR A 127 20.68 -14.49 5.86
C THR A 127 19.77 -13.45 6.51
N LEU A 128 19.76 -12.21 6.02
CA LEU A 128 18.84 -11.16 6.49
C LEU A 128 17.38 -11.57 6.30
N VAL A 129 17.02 -12.10 5.12
CA VAL A 129 15.64 -12.53 4.85
C VAL A 129 15.25 -13.69 5.75
N ARG A 130 16.12 -14.68 5.94
CA ARG A 130 15.86 -15.82 6.83
C ARG A 130 15.63 -15.36 8.27
N ASP A 131 16.44 -14.42 8.76
CA ASP A 131 16.36 -13.93 10.14
C ASP A 131 15.08 -13.10 10.41
N TYR A 132 14.59 -12.34 9.42
CA TYR A 132 13.54 -11.33 9.64
C TYR A 132 12.20 -11.55 8.91
N SER A 133 12.14 -12.45 7.91
CA SER A 133 10.94 -12.69 7.10
C SER A 133 10.18 -13.98 7.41
N GLY A 134 10.80 -14.91 8.16
CA GLY A 134 10.25 -16.24 8.43
C GLY A 134 10.48 -17.21 7.27
N ASP A 135 9.40 -17.77 6.74
CA ASP A 135 9.40 -18.81 5.69
C ASP A 135 9.44 -18.24 4.24
N VAL A 136 9.70 -16.94 4.07
CA VAL A 136 9.76 -16.33 2.73
C VAL A 136 11.10 -16.64 2.07
N PRO A 137 11.10 -17.20 0.85
CA PRO A 137 12.34 -17.38 0.09
C PRO A 137 13.03 -16.04 -0.20
N PRO A 138 14.37 -15.95 -0.09
CA PRO A 138 15.12 -14.72 -0.39
C PRO A 138 14.79 -14.10 -1.75
N ALA A 139 14.68 -14.91 -2.80
CA ALA A 139 14.32 -14.44 -4.14
C ALA A 139 12.92 -13.77 -4.17
N ALA A 140 11.95 -14.34 -3.46
CA ALA A 140 10.60 -13.77 -3.38
C ALA A 140 10.61 -12.43 -2.62
N MET A 141 11.35 -12.36 -1.51
CA MET A 141 11.49 -11.11 -0.76
C MET A 141 12.24 -10.04 -1.58
N LEU A 142 13.24 -10.43 -2.37
CA LEU A 142 13.95 -9.53 -3.26
C LEU A 142 13.00 -8.89 -4.29
N SER A 143 12.16 -9.70 -4.95
CA SER A 143 11.14 -9.19 -5.88
C SER A 143 10.24 -8.15 -5.22
N VAL A 144 9.71 -8.47 -4.03
CA VAL A 144 8.83 -7.56 -3.26
C VAL A 144 9.54 -6.24 -2.94
N LEU A 145 10.79 -6.29 -2.47
CA LEU A 145 11.54 -5.10 -2.11
C LEU A 145 11.96 -4.26 -3.33
N GLN A 146 12.24 -4.90 -4.47
CA GLN A 146 12.56 -4.23 -5.74
C GLN A 146 11.32 -3.57 -6.34
N GLU A 147 10.19 -4.28 -6.41
CA GLU A 147 8.89 -3.74 -6.86
C GLU A 147 8.48 -2.54 -6.00
N GLY A 148 8.76 -2.59 -4.70
CA GLY A 148 8.53 -1.48 -3.77
C GLY A 148 9.57 -0.37 -3.82
N GLY A 149 10.61 -0.46 -4.67
CA GLY A 149 11.66 0.56 -4.81
C GLY A 149 12.59 0.72 -3.59
N ASN A 150 12.55 -0.24 -2.65
CA ASN A 150 13.31 -0.18 -1.40
C ASN A 150 14.78 -0.56 -1.63
N VAL A 151 15.02 -1.49 -2.56
CA VAL A 151 16.34 -2.03 -2.87
C VAL A 151 16.65 -1.95 -4.35
N ALA A 152 17.93 -1.85 -4.67
CA ALA A 152 18.46 -2.00 -6.01
C ALA A 152 19.44 -3.17 -6.02
N VAL A 153 19.46 -3.89 -7.13
CA VAL A 153 20.41 -4.97 -7.38
C VAL A 153 21.47 -4.46 -8.35
N ASP A 154 22.73 -4.61 -7.96
CA ASP A 154 23.92 -4.26 -8.74
C ASP A 154 24.84 -5.49 -8.79
N GLY A 155 24.70 -6.29 -9.86
CA GLY A 155 25.34 -7.60 -9.96
C GLY A 155 24.88 -8.54 -8.85
N GLN A 156 25.82 -8.98 -8.01
CA GLN A 156 25.54 -9.85 -6.86
C GLN A 156 25.23 -9.07 -5.57
N TRP A 157 25.10 -7.75 -5.63
CA TRP A 157 24.92 -6.91 -4.45
C TRP A 157 23.52 -6.32 -4.41
N VAL A 158 22.87 -6.46 -3.27
CA VAL A 158 21.62 -5.79 -2.94
C VAL A 158 21.95 -4.57 -2.09
N LYS A 159 21.54 -3.40 -2.57
CA LYS A 159 21.74 -2.11 -1.89
C LYS A 159 20.39 -1.58 -1.45
N LEU A 160 20.31 -1.14 -0.20
CA LEU A 160 19.16 -0.38 0.28
C LEU A 160 19.19 1.02 -0.33
N VAL A 161 18.22 1.33 -1.20
CA VAL A 161 18.14 2.60 -1.94
C VAL A 161 17.47 3.66 -1.09
N GLN A 162 16.43 3.27 -0.36
CA GLN A 162 15.81 4.11 0.65
C GLN A 162 16.28 3.66 2.04
N ARG A 163 17.26 4.40 2.61
CA ARG A 163 17.71 4.23 4.01
C ARG A 163 16.57 4.39 5.02
N ALA A 164 15.48 5.01 4.57
CA ALA A 164 14.27 5.19 5.32
C ALA A 164 13.19 4.23 4.79
N TYR A 165 13.11 3.02 5.35
CA TYR A 165 11.82 2.71 5.96
C TYR A 165 11.81 3.45 7.30
N ILE A 166 11.60 4.77 7.23
CA ILE A 166 11.12 5.51 8.39
C ILE A 166 9.61 5.29 8.26
N PRO A 167 8.99 4.34 8.99
CA PRO A 167 7.63 4.60 9.37
C PRO A 167 7.76 5.92 10.12
N MET A 168 7.29 7.00 9.51
CA MET A 168 7.08 8.21 10.27
C MET A 168 6.31 7.70 11.51
N GLN A 169 6.81 7.96 12.72
CA GLN A 169 6.05 7.69 13.93
C GLN A 169 4.87 8.67 13.95
N THR A 170 4.01 8.55 12.94
CA THR A 170 2.71 9.16 12.89
C THR A 170 1.95 8.42 13.95
N ALA A 171 1.75 9.09 15.09
CA ALA A 171 0.88 8.58 16.13
C ALA A 171 -0.43 8.09 15.47
N PRO A 172 -0.96 6.91 15.83
CA PRO A 172 -2.21 6.39 15.26
C PRO A 172 -3.33 7.44 15.24
N ASP A 173 -3.39 8.31 16.26
CA ASP A 173 -4.32 9.43 16.34
C ASP A 173 -4.21 10.40 15.15
N ARG A 174 -3.00 10.68 14.65
CA ARG A 174 -2.80 11.53 13.46
C ARG A 174 -3.29 10.87 12.17
N LEU A 175 -3.21 9.54 12.06
CA LEU A 175 -3.77 8.80 10.92
C LEU A 175 -5.30 8.73 11.02
N ASN A 176 -5.85 8.61 12.23
CA ASN A 176 -7.29 8.66 12.49
C ASN A 176 -7.86 10.04 12.16
N ILE A 177 -7.18 11.12 12.57
CA ILE A 177 -7.53 12.50 12.22
C ILE A 177 -7.48 12.69 10.71
N LEU A 178 -6.39 12.23 10.04
CA LEU A 178 -6.31 12.28 8.57
C LEU A 178 -7.52 11.62 7.91
N GLY A 179 -7.93 10.43 8.35
CA GLY A 179 -9.09 9.73 7.81
C GLY A 179 -10.42 10.46 8.08
N THR A 180 -10.59 10.95 9.31
CA THR A 180 -11.84 11.59 9.78
C THR A 180 -12.03 12.96 9.13
N ASP A 181 -11.05 13.85 9.28
CA ASP A 181 -11.14 15.24 8.83
C ASP A 181 -11.22 15.34 7.30
N VAL A 182 -10.48 14.49 6.57
CA VAL A 182 -10.55 14.47 5.10
C VAL A 182 -11.92 13.96 4.64
N ALA A 183 -12.48 12.95 5.31
CA ALA A 183 -13.81 12.45 4.99
C ALA A 183 -14.89 13.52 5.24
N GLU A 184 -14.85 14.19 6.40
CA GLU A 184 -15.78 15.28 6.75
C GLU A 184 -15.67 16.45 5.78
N LEU A 185 -14.45 16.83 5.40
CA LEU A 185 -14.23 17.87 4.40
C LEU A 185 -14.88 17.48 3.07
N ILE A 186 -14.61 16.27 2.56
CA ILE A 186 -15.19 15.79 1.30
C ILE A 186 -16.73 15.79 1.37
N LEU A 187 -17.31 15.30 2.47
CA LEU A 187 -18.77 15.27 2.69
C LEU A 187 -19.41 16.67 2.76
N THR A 188 -18.63 17.70 3.10
CA THR A 188 -19.14 19.08 3.19
C THR A 188 -19.23 19.76 1.82
N ILE A 189 -18.32 19.44 0.89
CA ILE A 189 -18.26 20.04 -0.45
C ILE A 189 -18.92 19.22 -1.56
N ALA A 190 -19.21 17.94 -1.32
CA ALA A 190 -19.91 17.04 -2.25
C ALA A 190 -21.43 17.17 -2.15
#